data_AF-A0AAD9IK36-F1
#
_entry.id   AF-A0AAD9IK36-F1
#
_cell.length_a   1.000
_cell.length_b   1.000
_cell.length_c   1.000
_cell.angle_alpha   90.00
_cell.angle_beta   90.00
_cell.angle_gamma   90.00
#
_symmetry.space_group_name_H-M   'P 1'
#
loop_
_entity.id
_entity.type
_entity.pdbx_description
1 polymer ?
#
loop_
_entity_poly.entity_id
_entity_poly.type
_entity_poly.pdbx_seq_one_letter_code
_entity_poly.pdbx_strand_id
1 'polypeptide(L)'
;MDAFQQGLANQRVPLEVLSDLKHDKRGILSLARHSDPNSGGSSFSILLGAAPHLDMQYTVFGEVTKGLEVLSAMEQVETRKEGIFVMPKDRITISSTYTYYVGGTAEEQVQCWDRATQLSARLEAHMLMLQEVRQQDLPGRR
;
A
#
# COMPACT_ATOMS: atom_id res chain seq x y z
N MET A 1 14.04 -13.78 12.33
CA MET A 1 13.10 -14.10 11.25
C MET A 1 13.34 -15.54 10.87
N ASP A 2 12.37 -16.42 11.08
CA ASP A 2 12.56 -17.86 10.91
C ASP A 2 12.52 -18.27 9.43
N ALA A 3 13.14 -19.41 9.12
CA ALA A 3 13.29 -19.95 7.76
C ALA A 3 11.95 -20.11 7.01
N PHE A 4 10.86 -20.34 7.73
CA PHE A 4 9.50 -20.41 7.16
C PHE A 4 9.03 -19.05 6.61
N GLN A 5 9.28 -17.96 7.34
CA GLN A 5 8.93 -16.61 6.88
C GLN A 5 9.84 -16.15 5.73
N GLN A 6 11.09 -16.60 5.71
CA GLN A 6 12.00 -16.37 4.57
C GLN A 6 11.55 -17.11 3.30
N GLY A 7 10.97 -18.32 3.44
CA GLY A 7 10.41 -19.07 2.32
C GLY A 7 9.20 -18.38 1.68
N LEU A 8 8.28 -17.86 2.50
CA LEU A 8 7.13 -17.10 2.02
C LEU A 8 7.54 -15.76 1.36
N ALA A 9 8.56 -15.09 1.90
CA ALA A 9 9.05 -13.83 1.33
C ALA A 9 9.67 -13.99 -0.07
N ASN A 10 10.15 -15.19 -0.42
CA ASN A 10 10.73 -15.49 -1.73
C ASN A 10 9.72 -16.05 -2.74
N GLN A 11 8.46 -16.24 -2.34
CA GLN A 11 7.42 -16.71 -3.24
C GLN A 11 7.10 -15.63 -4.27
N ARG A 12 7.11 -16.01 -5.56
CA ARG A 12 6.72 -15.13 -6.66
C ARG A 12 5.25 -15.28 -6.96
N VAL A 13 4.62 -14.15 -7.26
CA VAL A 13 3.23 -14.09 -7.72
C VAL A 13 3.26 -14.04 -9.26
N PRO A 14 2.57 -14.98 -9.94
CA PRO A 14 2.46 -14.94 -11.40
C PRO A 14 1.65 -13.72 -11.86
N LEU A 15 1.72 -13.41 -13.16
CA LEU A 15 0.88 -12.36 -13.72
C LEU A 15 -0.60 -12.80 -13.72
N GLU A 16 -1.46 -11.97 -13.13
CA GLU A 16 -2.91 -12.19 -13.05
C GLU A 16 -3.61 -10.99 -13.66
N VAL A 17 -4.24 -11.17 -14.82
CA VAL A 17 -4.87 -10.07 -15.58
C VAL A 17 -6.28 -10.46 -15.99
N LEU A 18 -7.21 -9.54 -15.77
CA LEU A 18 -8.61 -9.66 -16.15
C LEU A 18 -8.98 -8.43 -16.99
N SER A 19 -9.82 -8.62 -18.02
CA SER A 19 -10.25 -7.54 -18.92
C SER A 19 -10.92 -6.37 -18.20
N ASP A 20 -11.52 -6.66 -17.04
CA ASP A 20 -12.35 -5.72 -16.28
C ASP A 20 -11.51 -4.93 -15.26
N LEU A 21 -10.28 -5.38 -14.97
CA LEU A 21 -9.37 -4.73 -14.04
C LEU A 21 -8.36 -3.88 -14.81
N LYS A 22 -8.55 -2.57 -14.78
CA LYS A 22 -7.78 -1.61 -15.58
C LYS A 22 -7.16 -0.52 -14.73
N HIS A 23 -6.11 0.08 -15.27
CA HIS A 23 -5.45 1.27 -14.75
C HIS A 23 -6.16 2.53 -15.26
N ASP A 24 -7.49 2.60 -15.07
CA ASP A 24 -8.36 3.59 -15.69
C ASP A 24 -8.53 4.87 -14.84
N LYS A 25 -8.17 4.82 -13.55
CA LYS A 25 -8.34 5.92 -12.61
C LYS A 25 -7.23 6.02 -11.57
N ARG A 26 -7.23 7.13 -10.83
CA ARG A 26 -6.38 7.35 -9.67
C ARG A 26 -6.76 6.38 -8.53
N GLY A 27 -5.75 5.95 -7.78
CA GLY A 27 -5.93 5.09 -6.62
C GLY A 27 -5.98 3.60 -6.92
N ILE A 28 -5.74 3.17 -8.16
CA ILE A 28 -5.61 1.74 -8.48
C ILE A 28 -4.29 1.20 -7.90
N LEU A 29 -4.35 0.03 -7.26
CA LEU A 29 -3.20 -0.70 -6.72
C LEU A 29 -2.79 -1.80 -7.70
N SER A 30 -1.50 -1.84 -8.03
CA SER A 30 -0.94 -2.84 -8.93
C SER A 30 0.40 -3.41 -8.42
N LEU A 31 0.65 -4.68 -8.74
CA LEU A 31 1.84 -5.39 -8.29
C LEU A 31 3.03 -5.06 -9.18
N ALA A 32 4.15 -4.64 -8.57
CA ALA A 32 5.38 -4.42 -9.30
C ALA A 32 6.05 -5.75 -9.64
N ARG A 33 6.71 -5.80 -10.80
CA ARG A 33 7.47 -6.95 -11.30
C ARG A 33 8.77 -6.51 -11.97
N HIS A 34 9.64 -7.48 -12.22
CA HIS A 34 10.83 -7.30 -13.05
C HIS A 34 10.50 -7.60 -14.52
N SER A 35 11.49 -7.97 -15.33
CA SER A 35 11.29 -8.31 -16.74
C SER A 35 10.43 -9.55 -16.95
N ASP A 36 10.47 -10.50 -16.02
CA ASP A 36 9.63 -11.71 -16.08
C ASP A 36 8.21 -11.37 -15.58
N PRO A 37 7.16 -11.57 -16.41
CA PRO A 37 5.77 -11.41 -16.03
C PRO A 37 5.40 -12.11 -14.70
N ASN A 38 6.02 -13.25 -14.40
CA ASN A 38 5.72 -14.07 -13.24
C ASN A 38 6.63 -13.79 -12.03
N SER A 39 7.24 -12.61 -11.97
CA SER A 39 8.18 -12.24 -10.91
C SER A 39 7.57 -11.29 -9.87
N GLY A 40 6.25 -11.24 -9.76
CA GLY A 40 5.57 -10.41 -8.75
C GLY A 40 6.11 -10.72 -7.35
N GLY A 41 6.38 -9.68 -6.56
CA GLY A 41 6.95 -9.81 -5.22
C GLY A 41 6.06 -9.15 -4.16
N SER A 42 6.67 -8.40 -3.24
CA SER A 42 5.97 -7.60 -2.23
C SER A 42 5.86 -6.11 -2.58
N SER A 43 6.56 -5.68 -3.63
CA SER A 43 6.50 -4.29 -4.09
C SER A 43 5.22 -4.05 -4.88
N PHE A 44 4.51 -2.98 -4.57
CA PHE A 44 3.29 -2.55 -5.25
C PHE A 44 3.33 -1.05 -5.54
N SER A 45 2.47 -0.61 -6.44
CA SER A 45 2.30 0.79 -6.83
C SER A 45 0.86 1.23 -6.58
N ILE A 46 0.68 2.53 -6.31
CA ILE A 46 -0.63 3.19 -6.25
C ILE A 46 -0.64 4.26 -7.32
N LEU A 47 -1.60 4.20 -8.24
CA LEU A 47 -1.68 5.16 -9.33
C LEU A 47 -2.11 6.56 -8.86
N LEU A 48 -1.40 7.59 -9.34
CA LEU A 48 -1.77 8.99 -9.14
C LEU A 48 -2.72 9.50 -10.25
N GLY A 49 -2.89 8.73 -11.33
CA GLY A 49 -3.81 9.02 -12.44
C GLY A 49 -3.96 7.81 -13.36
N ALA A 50 -4.82 7.92 -14.37
CA ALA A 50 -5.05 6.85 -15.34
C ALA A 50 -3.75 6.50 -16.10
N ALA A 51 -3.47 5.21 -16.25
CA ALA A 51 -2.27 4.68 -16.89
C ALA A 51 -2.58 3.45 -17.76
N PRO A 52 -3.37 3.60 -18.85
CA PRO A 52 -3.85 2.47 -19.66
C PRO A 52 -2.72 1.68 -20.35
N HIS A 53 -1.52 2.26 -20.48
CA HIS A 53 -0.35 1.56 -21.01
C HIS A 53 0.15 0.42 -20.10
N LEU A 54 -0.31 0.37 -18.84
CA LEU A 54 0.01 -0.69 -17.88
C LEU A 54 -0.99 -1.86 -17.91
N ASP A 55 -2.12 -1.69 -18.61
CA ASP A 55 -3.16 -2.71 -18.71
C ASP A 55 -2.62 -4.00 -19.32
N MET A 56 -3.12 -5.14 -18.82
CA MET A 56 -2.68 -6.49 -19.20
C MET A 56 -1.18 -6.79 -18.99
N GLN A 57 -0.41 -5.82 -18.47
CA GLN A 57 1.00 -5.99 -18.15
C GLN A 57 1.22 -6.16 -16.65
N TYR A 58 0.49 -5.41 -15.82
CA TYR A 58 0.63 -5.44 -14.37
C TYR A 58 -0.66 -5.96 -13.72
N THR A 59 -0.52 -6.84 -12.72
CA THR A 59 -1.65 -7.35 -11.92
C THR A 59 -2.28 -6.22 -11.12
N VAL A 60 -3.54 -5.90 -11.39
CA VAL A 60 -4.36 -5.01 -10.57
C VAL A 60 -5.04 -5.85 -9.49
N PHE A 61 -4.89 -5.48 -8.22
CA PHE A 61 -5.43 -6.25 -7.09
C PHE A 61 -6.30 -5.45 -6.13
N GLY A 62 -6.44 -4.14 -6.33
CA GLY A 62 -7.29 -3.33 -5.47
C GLY A 62 -7.35 -1.87 -5.86
N GLU A 63 -8.11 -1.11 -5.08
CA GLU A 63 -8.23 0.33 -5.23
C GLU A 63 -8.32 1.03 -3.87
N VAL A 64 -7.86 2.28 -3.84
CA VAL A 64 -8.00 3.17 -2.68
C VAL A 64 -9.45 3.61 -2.58
N THR A 65 -10.13 3.21 -1.51
CA THR A 65 -11.54 3.58 -1.24
C THR A 65 -11.68 4.84 -0.38
N LYS A 66 -10.66 5.18 0.43
CA LYS A 66 -10.59 6.36 1.29
C LYS A 66 -9.16 6.90 1.35
N GLY A 67 -8.99 8.21 1.54
CA GLY A 67 -7.65 8.83 1.65
C GLY A 67 -7.04 9.29 0.33
N LEU A 68 -7.85 9.59 -0.70
CA LEU A 68 -7.37 10.14 -1.97
C LEU A 68 -6.71 11.53 -1.80
N GLU A 69 -7.12 12.28 -0.79
CA GLU A 69 -6.51 13.52 -0.35
C GLU A 69 -5.06 13.29 0.15
N VAL A 70 -4.79 12.14 0.79
CA VAL A 70 -3.43 11.78 1.22
C VAL A 70 -2.56 11.48 0.01
N LEU A 71 -3.08 10.77 -1.00
CA LEU A 71 -2.37 10.58 -2.27
C LEU A 71 -2.04 11.92 -2.93
N SER A 72 -2.95 12.90 -2.83
CA SER A 72 -2.73 14.25 -3.37
C SER A 72 -1.63 14.98 -2.61
N ALA A 73 -1.58 14.86 -1.28
CA ALA A 73 -0.48 15.41 -0.48
C ALA A 73 0.86 14.73 -0.80
N MET A 74 0.86 13.40 -1.00
CA MET A 74 2.06 12.64 -1.37
C MET A 74 2.62 13.05 -2.74
N GLU A 75 1.78 13.50 -3.67
CA GLU A 75 2.20 13.96 -4.99
C GLU A 75 2.89 15.34 -4.95
N GLN A 76 2.60 16.15 -3.93
CA GLN A 76 3.16 17.50 -3.76
C GLN A 76 4.47 17.53 -2.96
N VAL A 77 4.96 16.38 -2.48
CA VAL A 77 6.21 16.33 -1.72
C VAL A 77 7.39 16.75 -2.59
N GLU A 78 8.41 17.34 -1.97
CA GLU A 78 9.61 17.70 -2.72
C GLU A 78 10.28 16.45 -3.29
N THR A 79 10.56 16.48 -4.59
CA THR A 79 11.20 15.38 -5.30
C THR A 79 12.56 15.78 -5.84
N ARG A 80 13.40 14.78 -6.06
CA ARG A 80 14.64 14.88 -6.84
C ARG A 80 14.53 13.96 -8.04
N LYS A 81 15.16 14.38 -9.14
CA LYS A 81 15.26 13.57 -10.35
C LYS A 81 16.60 12.85 -10.39
N GLU A 82 16.57 11.56 -10.67
CA GLU A 82 17.75 10.72 -10.86
C GLU A 82 17.56 9.90 -12.14
N GLY A 83 18.08 10.42 -13.25
CA GLY A 83 17.77 9.90 -14.58
C GLY A 83 16.27 10.03 -14.91
N ILE A 84 15.63 8.92 -15.27
CA ILE A 84 14.18 8.85 -15.52
C ILE A 84 13.35 8.73 -14.24
N PHE A 85 13.99 8.52 -13.09
CA PHE A 85 13.30 8.30 -11.82
C PHE A 85 13.04 9.61 -11.09
N VAL A 86 11.82 9.77 -10.58
CA VAL A 86 11.42 10.85 -9.69
C VAL A 86 11.26 10.25 -8.29
N MET A 87 12.09 10.70 -7.36
CA MET A 87 12.14 10.17 -6.00
C MET A 87 11.82 11.28 -5.00
N PRO A 88 10.97 11.05 -3.99
CA PRO A 88 10.81 11.96 -2.87
C PRO A 88 12.17 12.24 -2.21
N LYS A 89 12.42 13.49 -1.81
CA LYS A 89 13.62 13.83 -1.02
C LYS A 89 13.58 13.13 0.33
N ASP A 90 12.42 13.15 0.97
CA ASP A 90 12.15 12.46 2.23
C ASP A 90 11.37 11.17 1.97
N ARG A 91 11.86 10.06 2.56
CA ARG A 91 11.28 8.74 2.34
C ARG A 91 9.92 8.62 3.03
N ILE A 92 8.89 8.39 2.22
CA ILE A 92 7.56 8.03 2.73
C ILE A 92 7.62 6.60 3.28
N THR A 93 7.34 6.44 4.57
CA THR A 93 7.45 5.16 5.28
C THR A 93 6.08 4.69 5.73
N ILE A 94 5.74 3.44 5.44
CA ILE A 94 4.54 2.78 5.97
C ILE A 94 4.83 2.41 7.43
N SER A 95 4.28 3.17 8.38
CA SER A 95 4.50 2.93 9.81
C SER A 95 3.76 1.70 10.31
N SER A 96 2.53 1.48 9.84
CA SER A 96 1.70 0.35 10.22
C SER A 96 0.67 0.02 9.14
N THR A 97 0.27 -1.25 9.09
CA THR A 97 -0.78 -1.77 8.19
C THR A 97 -1.71 -2.66 9.00
N TYR A 98 -3.01 -2.57 8.74
CA TYR A 98 -4.02 -3.42 9.35
C TYR A 98 -4.90 -4.01 8.26
N THR A 99 -5.37 -5.23 8.49
CA THR A 99 -6.29 -5.94 7.60
C THR A 99 -7.52 -6.31 8.41
N TYR A 100 -8.70 -6.05 7.84
CA TYR A 100 -9.97 -6.49 8.40
C TYR A 100 -10.82 -7.09 7.28
N TYR A 101 -11.57 -8.13 7.61
CA TYR A 101 -12.43 -8.81 6.67
C TYR A 101 -13.81 -8.15 6.68
N VAL A 102 -14.28 -7.74 5.49
CA VAL A 102 -15.63 -7.20 5.30
C VAL A 102 -16.46 -8.31 4.66
N GLY A 103 -17.01 -9.20 5.48
CA GLY A 103 -17.80 -10.36 5.05
C GLY A 103 -17.39 -11.66 5.74
N GLY A 104 -18.38 -12.48 6.13
CA GLY A 104 -18.25 -13.76 6.83
C GLY A 104 -19.55 -14.13 7.55
N THR A 105 -19.80 -15.41 7.81
CA THR A 105 -20.95 -15.81 8.66
C THR A 105 -20.73 -15.34 10.10
N ALA A 106 -21.79 -15.28 10.92
CA ALA A 106 -21.71 -14.75 12.29
C ALA A 106 -20.63 -15.41 13.17
N GLU A 107 -20.26 -16.66 12.88
CA GLU A 107 -19.23 -17.43 13.60
C GLU A 107 -17.80 -16.99 13.24
N GLU A 108 -17.54 -16.62 11.98
CA GLU A 108 -16.24 -16.08 11.53
C GLU A 108 -16.00 -14.64 12.03
N GLN A 109 -17.09 -13.91 12.31
CA GLN A 109 -17.06 -12.55 12.84
C GLN A 109 -16.63 -12.49 14.32
N VAL A 110 -16.94 -13.51 15.13
CA VAL A 110 -16.55 -13.55 16.57
C VAL A 110 -15.03 -13.67 16.72
N GLN A 111 -14.35 -14.46 15.89
CA GLN A 111 -12.88 -14.54 15.87
C GLN A 111 -12.22 -13.26 15.33
N CYS A 112 -12.90 -12.51 14.47
CA CYS A 112 -12.42 -11.22 13.98
C CYS A 112 -12.53 -10.10 15.03
N TRP A 113 -13.47 -10.16 15.98
CA TRP A 113 -13.70 -9.07 16.94
C TRP A 113 -12.60 -8.97 18.02
N ASP A 114 -12.08 -10.10 18.52
CA ASP A 114 -10.95 -10.10 19.45
C ASP A 114 -9.67 -9.58 18.78
N ARG A 115 -9.43 -9.99 17.53
CA ARG A 115 -8.30 -9.49 16.72
C ARG A 115 -8.49 -8.03 16.32
N ALA A 116 -9.71 -7.60 16.01
CA ALA A 116 -10.03 -6.21 15.68
C ALA A 116 -9.87 -5.30 16.89
N THR A 117 -10.24 -5.76 18.09
CA THR A 117 -10.00 -5.03 19.35
C THR A 117 -8.51 -4.87 19.60
N GLN A 118 -7.72 -5.93 19.39
CA GLN A 118 -6.27 -5.88 19.54
C GLN A 118 -5.60 -4.99 18.47
N LEU A 119 -6.11 -5.00 17.24
CA LEU A 119 -5.66 -4.10 16.16
C LEU A 119 -6.08 -2.66 16.40
N SER A 120 -7.27 -2.41 16.94
CA SER A 120 -7.77 -1.07 17.29
C SER A 120 -6.96 -0.48 18.44
N ALA A 121 -6.68 -1.26 19.49
CA ALA A 121 -5.80 -0.84 20.58
C ALA A 121 -4.37 -0.54 20.07
N ARG A 122 -3.86 -1.35 19.13
CA ARG A 122 -2.58 -1.07 18.46
C ARG A 122 -2.66 0.17 17.58
N LEU A 123 -3.77 0.40 16.89
CA LEU A 123 -4.01 1.58 16.05
C LEU A 123 -4.08 2.85 16.89
N GLU A 124 -4.77 2.83 18.02
CA GLU A 124 -4.84 3.94 18.97
C GLU A 124 -3.47 4.26 19.55
N ALA A 125 -2.71 3.24 19.99
CA ALA A 125 -1.33 3.40 20.43
C ALA A 125 -0.43 3.95 19.30
N HIS A 126 -0.61 3.48 18.07
CA HIS A 126 0.13 3.99 16.90
C HIS A 126 -0.31 5.40 16.51
N MET A 127 -1.59 5.76 16.67
CA MET A 127 -2.11 7.08 16.36
C MET A 127 -1.47 8.12 17.27
N LEU A 128 -1.25 7.82 18.55
CA LEU A 128 -0.50 8.68 19.46
C LEU A 128 0.95 8.86 18.99
N MET A 129 1.63 7.77 18.62
CA MET A 129 2.99 7.87 18.04
C MET A 129 3.00 8.69 16.73
N LEU A 130 2.03 8.48 15.84
CA LEU A 130 1.94 9.21 14.58
C LEU A 130 1.60 10.68 14.80
N GLN A 131 0.80 11.01 15.81
CA GLN A 131 0.54 12.39 16.23
C GLN A 131 1.81 13.04 16.77
N GLU A 132 2.63 12.32 17.52
CA GLU A 132 3.90 12.82 18.05
C GLU A 132 4.94 13.05 16.94
N VAL A 133 5.12 12.08 16.03
CA VAL A 133 5.95 12.26 14.82
C VAL A 133 5.45 13.44 13.99
N ARG A 134 4.13 13.55 13.79
CA ARG A 134 3.53 14.70 13.08
C ARG A 134 3.83 16.01 13.81
N GLN A 135 3.80 16.06 15.14
CA GLN A 135 4.13 17.28 15.89
C GLN A 135 5.62 17.64 15.84
N GLN A 136 6.50 16.66 15.67
CA GLN A 136 7.95 16.86 15.58
C GLN A 136 8.40 17.28 14.17
N ASP A 137 7.77 16.75 13.12
CA ASP A 137 8.18 16.94 11.71
C ASP A 137 7.38 18.03 10.96
N LEU A 138 6.48 18.77 11.62
CA LEU A 138 5.77 19.89 10.98
C LEU A 138 6.72 21.08 10.70
N PRO A 139 6.90 21.51 9.44
CA PRO A 139 7.65 22.71 9.12
C PRO A 139 6.85 23.94 9.55
N GLY A 140 7.24 24.54 10.68
CA GLY A 140 6.57 25.74 11.21
C GLY A 140 7.04 26.26 12.57
N ARG A 141 8.11 25.70 13.16
CA ARG A 141 8.77 26.26 14.37
C ARG A 141 10.13 26.85 14.04
N ARG A 142 10.12 28.01 13.39
CA ARG A 142 11.08 29.11 13.60
C ARG A 142 10.32 30.42 13.46
#